data_AF-A0AAW4WW04-F1
#
_entry.id   AF-A0AAW4WW04-F1
#
_cell.length_a   1.000
_cell.length_b   1.000
_cell.length_c   1.000
_cell.angle_alpha   90.00
_cell.angle_beta   90.00
_cell.angle_gamma   90.00
#
_symmetry.space_group_name_H-M   'P 1'
#
loop_
_entity.id
_entity.type
_entity.pdbx_description
1 polymer ?
#
loop_
_entity_poly.entity_id
_entity_poly.type
_entity_poly.pdbx_seq_one_letter_code
_entity_poly.pdbx_strand_id
1 'polypeptide(L)'
;ESGGTLEDVMQSSESLGLPPNSLSTEESIKQGCKYFSELLAAAETKGCDLNSVIQSYNYGGGFLDYVAGHGKKYTFELAERFARDKSGGK
;
A
#
# COMPACT_ATOMS: atom_id res chain seq x y z
N GLU A 1 -4.45 10.01 2.88
CA GLU A 1 -3.04 10.42 2.97
C GLU A 1 -2.86 11.85 3.48
N SER A 2 -2.76 12.88 2.63
CA SER A 2 -2.37 14.25 3.06
C SER A 2 -3.50 15.13 3.61
N GLY A 3 -4.74 14.65 3.64
CA GLY A 3 -5.92 15.50 3.88
C GLY A 3 -6.15 16.56 2.79
N GLY A 4 -5.48 16.47 1.63
CA GLY A 4 -5.58 17.43 0.54
C GLY A 4 -4.66 18.65 0.67
N THR A 5 -3.68 18.62 1.58
CA THR A 5 -2.89 19.81 1.95
C THR A 5 -1.45 19.82 1.43
N LEU A 6 -0.94 18.67 0.97
CA LEU A 6 0.42 18.54 0.42
C LEU A 6 0.39 18.49 -1.10
N GLU A 7 1.47 18.93 -1.75
CA GLU A 7 1.62 18.82 -3.21
C GLU A 7 1.59 17.37 -3.65
N ASP A 8 2.35 16.49 -2.99
CA ASP A 8 2.21 15.05 -3.12
C ASP A 8 0.97 14.56 -2.36
N VAL A 9 -0.20 14.87 -2.92
CA VAL A 9 -1.51 14.74 -2.27
C VAL A 9 -1.86 13.29 -1.87
N MET A 10 -1.40 12.32 -2.68
CA MET A 10 -1.56 10.89 -2.46
C MET A 10 -0.40 10.25 -1.70
N GLN A 11 0.63 11.02 -1.30
CA GLN A 11 1.88 10.51 -0.70
C GLN A 11 2.42 9.31 -1.47
N SER A 12 2.58 9.48 -2.79
CA SER A 12 2.89 8.40 -3.72
C SER A 12 4.33 8.45 -4.24
N SER A 13 5.14 9.42 -3.83
CA SER A 13 6.57 9.52 -4.18
C SER A 13 7.36 8.26 -3.82
N GLU A 14 7.17 7.72 -2.63
CA GLU A 14 7.87 6.54 -2.13
C GLU A 14 7.55 5.28 -2.95
N SER A 15 6.36 5.20 -3.56
CA SER A 15 6.00 4.10 -4.46
C SER A 15 6.83 4.06 -5.75
N LEU A 16 7.48 5.18 -6.10
CA LEU A 16 8.46 5.29 -7.19
C LEU A 16 9.91 5.20 -6.69
N GLY A 17 10.14 5.04 -5.40
CA GLY A 17 11.48 5.11 -4.79
C GLY A 17 12.06 6.53 -4.76
N LEU A 18 11.23 7.56 -4.90
CA LEU A 18 11.64 8.96 -4.73
C LEU A 18 11.66 9.34 -3.24
N PRO A 19 12.39 10.40 -2.87
CA PRO A 19 12.25 11.00 -1.54
C PRO A 19 10.79 11.42 -1.25
N PRO A 20 10.36 11.46 0.01
CA PRO A 20 9.01 11.89 0.38
C PRO A 20 8.68 13.28 -0.16
N ASN A 21 7.44 13.49 -0.62
CA ASN A 21 6.94 14.77 -1.14
C ASN A 21 7.70 15.30 -2.38
N SER A 22 8.09 14.42 -3.30
CA SER A 22 8.81 14.79 -4.53
C SER A 22 7.92 15.06 -5.73
N LEU A 23 6.67 14.59 -5.71
CA LEU A 23 5.73 14.72 -6.83
C LEU A 23 4.83 15.95 -6.69
N SER A 24 4.54 16.61 -7.81
CA SER A 24 3.44 17.58 -7.87
C SER A 24 2.08 16.90 -7.69
N THR A 25 1.01 17.68 -7.52
CA THR A 25 -0.35 17.13 -7.29
C THR A 25 -0.86 16.27 -8.44
N GLU A 26 -0.65 16.69 -9.69
CA GLU A 26 -1.09 15.90 -10.85
C GLU A 26 -0.30 14.58 -10.96
N GLU A 27 1.03 14.66 -10.77
CA GLU A 27 1.89 13.47 -10.79
C GLU A 27 1.56 12.53 -9.63
N SER A 28 1.27 13.07 -8.46
CA SER A 28 0.89 12.33 -7.26
C SER A 28 -0.42 11.56 -7.46
N ILE A 29 -1.44 12.19 -8.03
CA ILE A 29 -2.71 11.53 -8.37
C ILE A 29 -2.48 10.44 -9.41
N LYS A 30 -1.75 10.76 -10.49
CA LYS A 30 -1.44 9.81 -11.56
C LYS A 30 -0.70 8.58 -11.02
N GLN A 31 0.33 8.80 -10.21
CA GLN A 31 1.13 7.73 -9.62
C GLN A 31 0.34 6.94 -8.57
N GLY A 32 -0.44 7.60 -7.72
CA GLY A 32 -1.28 6.94 -6.73
C GLY A 32 -2.32 6.01 -7.38
N CYS A 33 -2.99 6.46 -8.44
CA CYS A 33 -3.92 5.63 -9.20
C CYS A 33 -3.22 4.45 -9.90
N LYS A 34 -2.05 4.69 -10.50
CA LYS A 34 -1.24 3.63 -11.12
C LYS A 34 -0.85 2.58 -10.09
N TYR A 35 -0.27 2.99 -8.96
CA TYR A 35 0.18 2.07 -7.92
C TYR A 35 -0.97 1.27 -7.31
N PHE A 36 -2.10 1.92 -7.02
CA PHE A 36 -3.28 1.22 -6.52
C PHE A 36 -3.81 0.18 -7.53
N SER A 37 -3.81 0.49 -8.83
CA SER A 37 -4.21 -0.47 -9.86
C SER A 37 -3.28 -1.69 -9.97
N GLU A 38 -1.98 -1.50 -9.75
CA GLU A 38 -0.99 -2.59 -9.72
C GLU A 38 -1.21 -3.50 -8.50
N LEU A 39 -1.51 -2.91 -7.33
CA LEU A 39 -1.87 -3.65 -6.13
C LEU A 39 -3.18 -4.42 -6.30
N LEU A 40 -4.18 -3.83 -6.95
CA LEU A 40 -5.46 -4.48 -7.23
C LEU A 40 -5.27 -5.70 -8.14
N ALA A 41 -4.53 -5.55 -9.25
CA ALA A 41 -4.22 -6.66 -10.15
C ALA A 41 -3.42 -7.77 -9.46
N ALA A 42 -2.48 -7.41 -8.58
CA ALA A 42 -1.73 -8.38 -7.78
C ALA A 42 -2.64 -9.12 -6.79
N ALA A 43 -3.59 -8.43 -6.14
CA ALA A 43 -4.55 -9.03 -5.23
C ALA A 43 -5.52 -9.97 -5.96
N GLU A 44 -6.02 -9.59 -7.14
CA GLU A 44 -6.86 -10.46 -7.97
C GLU A 44 -6.12 -11.76 -8.33
N THR A 45 -4.86 -11.65 -8.77
CA THR A 45 -4.01 -12.81 -9.08
C THR A 45 -3.82 -13.72 -7.87
N LYS A 46 -3.69 -13.15 -6.66
CA LYS A 46 -3.49 -13.88 -5.40
C LYS A 46 -4.80 -14.34 -4.75
N GLY A 47 -5.94 -13.84 -5.23
CA GLY A 47 -7.26 -14.04 -4.64
C GLY A 47 -7.46 -13.33 -3.30
N CYS A 48 -6.78 -12.21 -3.07
CA CYS A 48 -6.92 -11.40 -1.85
C CYS A 48 -8.07 -10.38 -1.97
N ASP A 49 -8.62 -9.96 -0.82
CA ASP A 49 -9.70 -8.99 -0.77
C ASP A 49 -9.24 -7.52 -0.94
N LEU A 50 -10.20 -6.63 -1.20
CA LEU A 50 -9.94 -5.20 -1.40
C LEU A 50 -9.29 -4.54 -0.18
N ASN A 51 -9.65 -4.97 1.03
CA ASN A 51 -9.04 -4.45 2.26
C ASN A 51 -7.53 -4.74 2.31
N SER A 52 -7.10 -5.89 1.77
CA SER A 52 -5.67 -6.20 1.62
C SER A 52 -4.99 -5.24 0.64
N VAL A 53 -5.66 -4.81 -0.43
CA VAL A 53 -5.15 -3.81 -1.39
C VAL A 53 -4.98 -2.46 -0.70
N ILE A 54 -6.00 -2.02 0.04
CA ILE A 54 -5.98 -0.74 0.78
C ILE A 54 -4.81 -0.71 1.77
N GLN A 55 -4.64 -1.76 2.58
CA GLN A 55 -3.53 -1.83 3.53
C GLN A 55 -2.17 -1.91 2.81
N SER A 56 -2.11 -2.57 1.65
CA SER A 56 -0.88 -2.66 0.85
C SER A 56 -0.48 -1.34 0.20
N TYR A 57 -1.39 -0.38 0.05
CA TYR A 57 -1.01 0.98 -0.35
C TYR A 57 -0.07 1.61 0.69
N ASN A 58 -0.28 1.33 1.97
CA ASN A 58 0.56 1.81 3.06
C ASN A 58 1.77 0.89 3.35
N TYR A 59 1.58 -0.43 3.36
CA TYR A 59 2.62 -1.42 3.72
C TYR A 59 3.46 -1.91 2.53
N GLY A 60 3.08 -1.53 1.32
CA GLY A 60 3.64 -2.05 0.08
C GLY A 60 3.08 -3.43 -0.30
N GLY A 61 3.34 -3.83 -1.55
CA GLY A 61 2.81 -5.07 -2.13
C GLY A 61 3.21 -6.36 -1.41
N GLY A 62 4.26 -6.34 -0.57
CA GLY A 62 4.65 -7.49 0.25
C GLY A 62 3.59 -7.89 1.29
N PHE A 63 2.68 -6.98 1.66
CA PHE A 63 1.56 -7.33 2.51
C PHE A 63 0.55 -8.25 1.80
N LEU A 64 0.35 -8.09 0.48
CA LEU A 64 -0.49 -9.02 -0.30
C LEU A 64 0.08 -10.44 -0.31
N ASP A 65 1.41 -10.58 -0.42
CA ASP A 65 2.06 -11.90 -0.35
C ASP A 65 1.85 -12.54 1.03
N TYR A 66 1.95 -11.73 2.09
CA TYR A 66 1.68 -12.19 3.44
C TYR A 66 0.23 -12.66 3.61
N VAL A 67 -0.77 -11.86 3.21
CA VAL A 67 -2.19 -12.25 3.33
C VAL A 67 -2.54 -13.45 2.45
N ALA A 68 -1.94 -13.57 1.25
CA ALA A 68 -2.15 -14.70 0.37
C ALA A 68 -1.78 -16.05 1.03
N GLY A 69 -0.74 -16.05 1.87
CA GLY A 69 -0.34 -17.20 2.68
C GLY A 69 -1.17 -17.44 3.94
N HIS A 70 -2.04 -16.50 4.32
CA HIS A 70 -2.77 -16.51 5.60
C HIS A 70 -4.29 -16.36 5.44
N GLY A 71 -4.86 -17.09 4.47
CA GLY A 71 -6.31 -17.16 4.30
C GLY A 71 -6.90 -16.12 3.35
N LYS A 72 -6.06 -15.34 2.66
CA LYS A 72 -6.42 -14.45 1.54
C LYS A 72 -7.44 -13.37 1.86
N LYS A 73 -7.66 -13.08 3.14
CA LYS A 73 -8.53 -12.00 3.60
C LYS A 73 -7.79 -11.16 4.61
N TYR A 74 -7.98 -9.86 4.50
CA TYR A 74 -7.48 -8.93 5.49
C TYR A 74 -8.10 -9.24 6.86
N THR A 75 -7.27 -9.22 7.89
CA THR A 75 -7.72 -9.05 9.28
C THR A 75 -6.81 -8.06 9.97
N PHE A 76 -7.31 -7.44 11.04
CA PHE A 76 -6.50 -6.53 11.86
C PHE A 76 -5.27 -7.25 12.44
N GLU A 77 -5.43 -8.50 12.88
CA GLU A 77 -4.35 -9.31 13.46
C GLU A 77 -3.26 -9.62 12.43
N LEU A 78 -3.61 -9.80 11.15
CA LEU A 78 -2.60 -9.98 10.09
C LEU A 78 -1.82 -8.70 9.85
N ALA A 79 -2.49 -7.54 9.84
CA ALA A 79 -1.83 -6.25 9.70
C ALA A 79 -0.88 -5.96 10.88
N GLU A 80 -1.35 -6.17 12.11
CA GLU A 80 -0.55 -6.01 13.34
C GLU A 80 0.68 -6.93 13.34
N ARG A 81 0.51 -8.21 13.01
CA ARG A 81 1.62 -9.17 12.94
C ARG A 81 2.63 -8.78 11.88
N PHE A 82 2.17 -8.41 10.68
CA PHE A 82 3.06 -7.96 9.61
C PHE A 82 3.87 -6.73 10.04
N ALA A 83 3.23 -5.74 10.66
CA ALA A 83 3.90 -4.55 11.16
C ALA A 83 4.94 -4.90 12.23
N ARG A 84 4.58 -5.75 13.20
CA ARG A 84 5.50 -6.21 14.26
C ARG A 84 6.70 -6.96 13.69
N ASP A 85 6.49 -7.83 12.71
CA ASP A 85 7.56 -8.59 12.07
C ASP A 85 8.51 -7.66 11.29
N LYS A 86 7.97 -6.62 10.63
CA LYS A 86 8.76 -5.60 9.92
C LYS A 86 9.47 -4.61 10.85
N SER A 87 8.92 -4.31 12.03
CA SER A 87 9.55 -3.43 13.03
C SER A 87 10.58 -4.15 13.91
N GLY A 88 10.61 -5.49 13.87
CA GLY A 88 11.42 -6.29 14.79
C GLY A 88 10.87 -6.28 16.22
N GLY A 89 9.56 -6.10 16.39
CA GLY A 89 8.88 -6.08 17.68
C GLY A 89 9.09 -4.81 18.50
N LYS A 90 9.53 -3.72 17.86
CA LYS A 90 9.73 -2.40 18.46
C LYS A 90 8.63 -1.43 18.08
#